data_AF-A0A514L8L2-F1
#
_entry.id   AF-A0A514L8L2-F1
#
_cell.length_a   1.000
_cell.length_b   1.000
_cell.length_c   1.000
_cell.angle_alpha   90.00
_cell.angle_beta   90.00
_cell.angle_gamma   90.00
#
_symmetry.space_group_name_H-M   'P 1'
#
loop_
_entity.id
_entity.type
_entity.pdbx_description
1 polymer ?
#
loop_
_entity_poly.entity_id
_entity_poly.type
_entity_poly.pdbx_seq_one_letter_code
_entity_poly.pdbx_strand_id
1 'polypeptide(L)' 'MGINSASEYVDFFINLNMGKEVSLISFVNNEKLVLKQKLENKNIPKEPIKKGIEILEQLAKEISEMGQSKVIAKYQKQ' A
#
# COMPACT_ATOMS: atom_id res chain seq x y z
N MET A 1 8.31 7.08 -11.43
CA MET A 1 7.56 5.83 -11.22
C MET A 1 7.24 5.75 -9.74
N GLY A 2 6.04 6.17 -9.37
CA GLY A 2 5.54 6.12 -8.01
C GLY A 2 4.12 5.59 -8.09
N ILE A 3 3.80 4.63 -7.24
CA ILE A 3 2.48 4.03 -7.16
C ILE A 3 1.48 5.16 -6.85
N ASN A 4 0.52 5.40 -7.74
CA ASN A 4 -0.41 6.52 -7.66
C ASN A 4 -1.82 6.07 -7.26
N SER A 5 -2.06 4.76 -7.09
CA SER A 5 -3.39 4.24 -6.80
C SER A 5 -3.37 3.00 -5.92
N ALA A 6 -4.47 2.78 -5.19
CA ALA A 6 -4.65 1.60 -4.34
C ALA A 6 -4.55 0.29 -5.14
N SER A 7 -5.11 0.27 -6.35
CA SER A 7 -5.05 -0.89 -7.25
C SER A 7 -3.61 -1.28 -7.59
N GLU A 8 -2.75 -0.30 -7.89
CA GLU A 8 -1.33 -0.55 -8.16
C GLU A 8 -0.59 -1.07 -6.92
N TYR A 9 -0.92 -0.62 -5.71
CA TYR A 9 -0.34 -1.19 -4.48
C TYR A 9 -0.75 -2.64 -4.25
N VAL A 10 -2.02 -2.97 -4.50
CA VAL A 10 -2.53 -4.34 -4.39
C VAL A 10 -1.90 -5.24 -5.45
N ASP A 11 -1.81 -4.75 -6.69
CA ASP A 11 -1.18 -5.48 -7.79
C ASP A 11 0.32 -5.71 -7.54
N PHE A 12 1.03 -4.70 -7.03
CA PHE A 12 2.42 -4.84 -6.61
C PHE A 12 2.59 -5.89 -5.50
N PHE A 13 1.71 -5.87 -4.49
CA PHE A 13 1.71 -6.88 -3.43
C PHE A 13 1.50 -8.31 -3.96
N ILE A 14 0.54 -8.49 -4.90
CA ILE A 14 0.27 -9.79 -5.52
C ILE A 14 1.46 -10.24 -6.37
N ASN A 15 2.03 -9.34 -7.19
CA ASN A 15 3.17 -9.62 -8.06
C ASN A 15 4.46 -9.92 -7.30
N LEU A 16 4.63 -9.36 -6.10
CA LEU A 16 5.77 -9.68 -5.24
C LEU A 16 5.76 -11.13 -4.76
N ASN A 17 4.64 -11.86 -4.92
CA ASN A 17 4.49 -13.26 -4.58
C ASN A 17 5.09 -13.57 -3.20
N MET A 18 4.78 -12.72 -2.20
CA MET A 18 5.41 -12.69 -0.87
C MET A 18 5.19 -13.96 -0.01
N GLY A 19 4.75 -15.06 -0.60
CA GLY A 19 4.41 -16.30 0.10
C GLY A 19 3.07 -16.20 0.84
N LYS A 20 2.54 -17.35 1.28
CA LYS A 20 1.24 -17.42 1.97
C LYS A 20 1.23 -16.77 3.36
N GLU A 21 2.39 -16.40 3.90
CA GLU A 21 2.51 -15.89 5.26
C GLU A 21 2.42 -14.37 5.36
N VAL A 22 2.65 -13.63 4.28
CA VAL A 22 2.57 -12.17 4.32
C VAL A 22 1.15 -11.71 3.99
N SER A 23 0.56 -10.99 4.93
CA SER A 23 -0.74 -10.36 4.76
C SER A 23 -0.60 -9.00 4.06
N LEU A 24 -1.61 -8.61 3.27
CA LEU A 24 -1.67 -7.28 2.63
C LEU A 24 -1.59 -6.17 3.69
N ILE A 25 -2.17 -6.38 4.88
CA ILE A 25 -2.08 -5.39 5.97
C ILE A 25 -0.63 -5.24 6.48
N SER A 26 0.14 -6.32 6.59
CA SER A 26 1.56 -6.26 6.94
C SER A 26 2.35 -5.51 5.87
N PHE A 27 2.09 -5.79 4.59
CA PHE A 27 2.72 -5.07 3.48
C PHE A 27 2.40 -3.56 3.52
N VAL A 28 1.13 -3.20 3.64
CA VAL A 28 0.68 -1.80 3.71
C VAL A 28 1.34 -1.07 4.88
N ASN A 29 1.43 -1.71 6.06
CA ASN A 29 2.09 -1.14 7.22
C ASN A 29 3.60 -0.94 7.00
N ASN A 30 4.28 -1.93 6.41
CA ASN A 30 5.70 -1.83 6.08
C ASN A 30 5.96 -0.71 5.08
N GLU A 31 5.19 -0.66 4.00
CA GLU A 31 5.38 0.34 2.95
C GLU A 31 5.09 1.75 3.48
N LYS A 32 4.12 1.89 4.39
CA LYS A 32 3.85 3.16 5.09
C LYS A 32 5.05 3.61 5.93
N LEU A 33 5.74 2.69 6.62
CA LEU A 33 6.95 3.00 7.37
C LEU A 33 8.09 3.44 6.44
N VAL A 34 8.29 2.74 5.32
CA VAL A 34 9.29 3.10 4.30
C VAL A 34 9.02 4.49 3.73
N LEU A 35 7.77 4.80 3.39
CA LEU A 35 7.38 6.13 2.91
C LEU A 35 7.59 7.21 3.97
N LYS A 36 7.28 6.94 5.24
CA LYS A 36 7.56 7.88 6.34
C LYS A 36 9.05 8.17 6.48
N GLN A 37 9.91 7.15 6.42
CA GLN A 37 11.37 7.36 6.44
C GLN A 37 11.85 8.18 5.24
N LYS A 38 11.28 7.93 4.05
CA LYS A 38 11.57 8.75 2.85
C LYS A 38 11.10 10.20 3.01
N LEU A 39 10.03 10.46 3.77
CA LEU A 39 9.52 11.82 4.05
C LEU A 39 10.49 12.64 4.92
N GLU A 40 11.22 11.98 5.81
CA GLU A 40 12.26 12.61 6.64
C GLU A 40 13.50 12.99 5.82
N ASN A 41 13.68 12.36 4.66
CA ASN A 41 14.80 12.62 3.78
C ASN A 41 14.60 13.93 2.98
N LYS A 42 15.49 14.92 3.20
CA LYS A 42 15.33 16.30 2.69
C LYS A 42 15.41 16.44 1.16
N ASN A 43 15.94 15.43 0.48
CA ASN A 43 16.21 15.47 -0.97
C ASN A 43 15.10 14.84 -1.84
N ILE A 44 13.99 14.39 -1.25
CA ILE A 44 12.91 13.72 -1.99
C ILE A 44 11.64 14.58 -1.98
N PRO A 45 10.93 14.73 -3.12
CA PRO A 45 9.67 15.46 -3.15
C PRO A 45 8.64 14.82 -2.22
N LYS A 46 8.16 15.61 -1.24
CA LYS A 46 7.26 15.14 -0.18
C LYS A 46 5.82 14.93 -0.64
N GLU A 47 5.38 15.62 -1.68
CA GLU A 47 4.02 15.49 -2.23
C GLU A 47 3.66 14.07 -2.68
N PRO A 48 4.43 13.40 -3.56
CA PRO A 48 4.12 12.04 -3.97
C PRO A 48 4.20 11.04 -2.81
N ILE A 49 5.11 11.27 -1.85
CA ILE A 49 5.23 10.43 -0.64
C ILE A 49 3.96 10.54 0.21
N LYS A 50 3.47 11.77 0.45
CA LYS A 50 2.23 12.00 1.20
C LYS A 50 1.03 11.35 0.53
N LYS A 51 0.90 11.46 -0.79
CA LYS A 51 -0.14 10.77 -1.56
C LYS A 51 -0.06 9.26 -1.41
N GLY A 52 1.14 8.68 -1.49
CA GLY A 52 1.36 7.26 -1.25
C GLY A 52 0.92 6.83 0.16
N ILE A 53 1.26 7.60 1.20
CA ILE A 53 0.84 7.33 2.58
C ILE A 53 -0.68 7.37 2.70
N GLU A 54 -1.35 8.38 2.11
CA GLU A 54 -2.81 8.51 2.17
C GLU A 54 -3.52 7.31 1.52
N ILE A 55 -3.02 6.84 0.37
CA ILE A 55 -3.53 5.64 -0.30
C ILE A 55 -3.35 4.40 0.58
N LEU A 56 -2.17 4.23 1.18
CA LEU A 56 -1.89 3.12 2.10
C LEU A 56 -2.79 3.17 3.35
N GLU A 57 -3.08 4.36 3.87
CA GLU A 57 -4.01 4.53 4.99
C GLU A 57 -5.45 4.16 4.62
N GLN A 58 -5.91 4.54 3.43
CA GLN A 58 -7.22 4.11 2.93
C GLN A 58 -7.28 2.59 2.76
N LEU A 59 -6.25 1.98 2.17
CA LEU A 59 -6.15 0.51 2.05
C LEU A 59 -6.18 -0.17 3.41
N ALA A 60 -5.40 0.31 4.39
CA ALA A 60 -5.39 -0.26 5.74
C ALA A 60 -6.79 -0.17 6.39
N LYS A 61 -7.48 0.96 6.22
CA LYS A 61 -8.83 1.15 6.72
C LYS A 61 -9.82 0.19 6.05
N GLU A 62 -9.79 0.08 4.72
CA GLU A 62 -10.64 -0.87 3.99
C GLU A 62 -10.37 -2.32 4.42
N ILE A 63 -9.11 -2.70 4.63
CA ILE A 63 -8.74 -4.04 5.10
C ILE A 63 -9.29 -4.28 6.50
N SER A 64 -9.25 -3.27 7.37
CA SER A 64 -9.81 -3.33 8.72
C SER A 64 -11.35 -3.41 8.72
N GLU A 65 -12.03 -2.72 7.80
CA GLU A 65 -13.50 -2.67 7.74
C GLU A 65 -14.10 -3.89 7.01
N MET A 66 -13.48 -4.31 5.91
CA MET A 66 -14.03 -5.32 5.00
C MET A 66 -13.34 -6.68 5.09
N GLY A 67 -12.12 -6.71 5.61
CA GLY A 67 -11.22 -7.87 5.57
C GLY A 67 -10.36 -7.89 4.31
N GLN A 68 -9.11 -8.33 4.47
CA GLN A 68 -8.09 -8.37 3.43
C GLN A 68 -8.56 -9.07 2.14
N SER A 69 -9.17 -10.25 2.23
CA SER A 69 -9.57 -11.03 1.06
C SER A 69 -10.57 -10.30 0.18
N LYS A 70 -11.47 -9.51 0.77
CA LYS A 70 -12.45 -8.71 0.01
C LYS A 70 -11.78 -7.52 -0.67
N VAL A 71 -10.85 -6.87 0.02
CA VAL A 71 -10.07 -5.75 -0.55
C VAL A 71 -9.26 -6.24 -1.75
N ILE A 72 -8.52 -7.35 -1.61
CA ILE A 72 -7.78 -7.95 -2.72
C ILE A 72 -8.73 -8.23 -3.88
N ALA A 73 -9.85 -8.92 -3.65
CA ALA A 73 -10.81 -9.24 -4.70
C ALA A 73 -11.47 -8.01 -5.36
N LYS A 74 -11.65 -6.91 -4.62
CA LYS A 74 -12.20 -5.64 -5.12
C LYS A 74 -11.26 -4.98 -6.12
N TYR A 75 -9.97 -4.93 -5.80
CA TYR A 75 -8.96 -4.29 -6.64
C TYR A 75 -8.44 -5.20 -7.77
N GLN A 76 -8.54 -6.52 -7.63
CA GLN A 76 -8.12 -7.48 -8.66
C GLN A 76 -9.13 -7.65 -9.81
N LYS A 77 -10.38 -7.21 -9.63
CA LYS A 77 -11.45 -7.29 -10.65
C LYS A 77 -11.52 -6.08 -11.58
N GLN A 78 -10.61 -5.12 -11.41
CA GLN A 78 -10.64 -3.84 -12.11
C GLN A 78 -9.89 -3.89 -13.44
#